data_AF-A0A946GBU2-F1
#
_entry.id   AF-A0A946GBU2-F1
#
_cell.length_a   1.000
_cell.length_b   1.000
_cell.length_c   1.000
_cell.angle_alpha   90.00
_cell.angle_beta   90.00
_cell.angle_gamma   90.00
#
_symmetry.space_group_name_H-M   'P 1'
#
loop_
_entity.id
_entity.type
_entity.pdbx_description
1 polymer ?
#
loop_
_entity_poly.entity_id
_entity_poly.type
_entity_poly.pdbx_seq_one_letter_code
_entity_poly.pdbx_strand_id
1 'polypeptide(L)'
;QREKDQLKDSLEAENQQKLNKLISEEREKISKAEADKNALKVSEKDHVINQLKEQLTMAQRKAEQGSMQIQGEVQELAIEEWLAQQFPLDSIEEIKKGAQGGDCLQIVNTRETQNCGSIYYESKRTKAFQPSWIEKFKNDIRDKNAGIGVLVTEAMPQDMDRMGMREGIWICTFDEFKGLCQVLRQSIVLINDATASQENKGDKMEMLYSFLTGNEFRLQVEGIVEGFTQMQTDLESEKRAIQSAWKKREKQIEKVLNNTIHMHSSIKGIAGAAIQSVPLLELEDPNKSDTENE
;
A
#
# COMPACT_ATOMS: atom_id res chain seq x y z
N GLN A 1 -7.45 70.11 74.59
CA GLN A 1 -8.22 69.02 73.96
C GLN A 1 -7.89 68.87 72.47
N ARG A 2 -8.05 69.92 71.64
CA ARG A 2 -7.74 69.88 70.19
C ARG A 2 -6.33 69.42 69.79
N GLU A 3 -5.27 69.83 70.49
CA GLU A 3 -3.90 69.38 70.15
C GLU A 3 -3.67 67.89 70.40
N LYS A 4 -4.36 67.31 71.40
CA LYS A 4 -4.22 65.89 71.74
C LYS A 4 -4.93 64.99 70.73
N ASP A 5 -6.01 65.48 70.13
CA ASP A 5 -6.76 64.80 69.08
C ASP A 5 -6.00 64.89 67.74
N GLN A 6 -5.45 66.05 67.39
CA GLN A 6 -4.58 66.19 66.20
C GLN A 6 -3.33 65.31 66.25
N LEU A 7 -2.70 65.16 67.43
CA LEU A 7 -1.55 64.29 67.59
C LEU A 7 -1.92 62.81 67.44
N LYS A 8 -3.12 62.41 67.90
CA LYS A 8 -3.66 61.05 67.74
C LYS A 8 -3.95 60.74 66.28
N ASP A 9 -4.62 61.64 65.57
CA ASP A 9 -4.96 61.47 64.15
C ASP A 9 -3.69 61.41 63.29
N SER A 10 -2.67 62.20 63.61
CA SER A 10 -1.35 62.15 62.95
C SER A 10 -0.64 60.82 63.20
N LEU A 11 -0.71 60.28 64.42
CA LEU A 11 -0.07 59.02 64.79
C LEU A 11 -0.78 57.82 64.14
N GLU A 12 -2.12 57.88 64.06
CA GLU A 12 -2.92 56.88 63.35
C GLU A 12 -2.63 56.89 61.86
N ALA A 13 -2.54 58.07 61.24
CA ALA A 13 -2.19 58.22 59.83
C ALA A 13 -0.78 57.68 59.51
N GLU A 14 0.22 57.97 60.34
CA GLU A 14 1.56 57.40 60.20
C GLU A 14 1.58 55.88 60.34
N ASN A 15 0.84 55.33 61.31
CA ASN A 15 0.72 53.89 61.48
C ASN A 15 0.02 53.23 60.30
N GLN A 16 -1.00 53.85 59.74
CA GLN A 16 -1.70 53.37 58.55
C GLN A 16 -0.80 53.41 57.30
N GLN A 17 0.01 54.45 57.14
CA GLN A 17 1.00 54.51 56.07
C GLN A 17 2.08 53.43 56.21
N LYS A 18 2.61 53.22 57.42
CA LYS A 18 3.58 52.14 57.69
C LYS A 18 2.97 50.76 57.41
N LEU A 19 1.73 50.53 57.82
CA LEU A 19 1.02 49.28 57.60
C LEU A 19 0.76 49.02 56.11
N ASN A 20 0.32 50.04 55.35
CA ASN A 20 0.12 49.93 53.91
C ASN A 20 1.43 49.64 53.16
N LYS A 21 2.53 50.25 53.60
CA LYS A 21 3.86 50.01 53.02
C LYS A 21 4.32 48.56 53.23
N LEU A 22 4.13 48.05 54.45
CA LEU A 22 4.40 46.65 54.81
C LEU A 22 3.54 45.67 54.01
N ILE A 23 2.25 45.96 53.85
CA ILE A 23 1.33 45.14 53.03
C ILE A 23 1.75 45.14 51.56
N SER A 24 2.18 46.29 51.02
CA SER A 24 2.66 46.40 49.64
C SER A 24 3.92 45.56 49.42
N GLU A 25 4.90 45.68 50.31
CA GLU A 25 6.15 44.91 50.26
C GLU A 25 5.88 43.39 50.35
N GLU A 26 4.97 42.98 51.22
CA GLU A 26 4.65 41.56 51.40
C GLU A 26 3.85 40.99 50.22
N ARG A 27 2.94 41.79 49.62
CA ARG A 27 2.27 41.42 48.36
C ARG A 27 3.27 41.23 47.22
N GLU A 28 4.26 42.10 47.12
CA GLU A 28 5.27 42.03 46.07
C GLU A 28 6.16 40.78 46.23
N LYS A 29 6.52 40.43 47.48
CA LYS A 29 7.22 39.16 47.78
C LYS A 29 6.38 37.94 47.43
N ILE A 30 5.10 37.93 47.80
CA ILE A 30 4.18 36.82 47.49
C ILE A 30 4.05 36.64 45.98
N SER A 31 3.88 37.75 45.25
CA SER A 31 3.77 37.72 43.78
C SER A 31 5.04 37.19 43.11
N LYS A 32 6.24 37.61 43.57
CA LYS A 32 7.52 37.06 43.07
C LYS A 32 7.67 35.58 43.36
N ALA A 33 7.39 35.15 44.60
CA ALA A 33 7.50 33.75 44.98
C ALA A 33 6.52 32.85 44.19
N GLU A 34 5.31 33.35 43.88
CA GLU A 34 4.35 32.64 43.04
C GLU A 34 4.83 32.56 41.58
N ALA A 35 5.35 33.66 41.03
CA ALA A 35 5.90 33.71 39.68
C ALA A 35 7.07 32.73 39.51
N ASP A 36 8.00 32.70 40.45
CA ASP A 36 9.16 31.79 40.44
C ASP A 36 8.71 30.33 40.53
N LYS A 37 7.74 30.03 41.41
CA LYS A 37 7.16 28.68 41.54
C LYS A 37 6.44 28.24 40.27
N ASN A 38 5.72 29.14 39.60
CA ASN A 38 5.06 28.84 38.35
C ASN A 38 6.06 28.67 37.20
N ALA A 39 7.12 29.49 37.14
CA ALA A 39 8.18 29.36 36.15
C ALA A 39 8.90 28.00 36.25
N LEU A 40 9.21 27.56 37.47
CA LEU A 40 9.79 26.23 37.71
C LEU A 40 8.88 25.09 37.23
N LYS A 41 7.58 25.16 37.56
CA LYS A 41 6.59 24.16 37.11
C LYS A 41 6.41 24.11 35.60
N VAL A 42 6.47 25.27 34.94
CA VAL A 42 6.38 25.34 33.47
C VAL A 42 7.63 24.71 32.86
N SER A 43 8.81 25.03 33.36
CA SER A 43 10.08 24.44 32.90
C SER A 43 10.11 22.92 33.07
N GLU A 44 9.66 22.40 34.22
CA GLU A 44 9.54 20.95 34.45
C GLU A 44 8.59 20.29 33.44
N LYS A 45 7.42 20.91 33.21
CA LYS A 45 6.45 20.41 32.22
C LYS A 45 6.99 20.45 30.80
N ASP A 46 7.67 21.52 30.42
CA ASP A 46 8.29 21.65 29.10
C ASP A 46 9.38 20.59 28.89
N HIS A 47 10.17 20.31 29.93
CA HIS A 47 11.17 19.24 29.87
C HIS A 47 10.53 17.86 29.70
N VAL A 48 9.44 17.58 30.42
CA VAL A 48 8.67 16.34 30.29
C VAL A 48 8.04 16.23 28.89
N ILE A 49 7.45 17.30 28.37
CA ILE A 49 6.86 17.34 27.02
C ILE A 49 7.92 17.04 25.97
N ASN A 50 9.12 17.63 26.08
CA ASN A 50 10.19 17.39 25.13
C ASN A 50 10.69 15.93 25.17
N GLN A 51 10.87 15.36 26.37
CA GLN A 51 11.22 13.94 26.50
C GLN A 51 10.15 13.02 25.91
N LEU A 52 8.87 13.31 26.15
CA LEU A 52 7.76 12.55 25.58
C LEU A 52 7.72 12.64 24.05
N LYS A 53 7.98 13.82 23.48
CA LYS A 53 8.08 14.00 22.03
C LYS A 53 9.21 13.16 21.43
N GLU A 54 10.39 13.19 22.01
CA GLU A 54 11.53 12.38 21.54
C GLU A 54 11.22 10.88 21.60
N GLN A 55 10.65 10.40 22.71
CA GLN A 55 10.23 9.01 22.86
C GLN A 55 9.17 8.60 21.83
N LEU A 56 8.18 9.46 21.58
CA LEU A 56 7.14 9.20 20.59
C LEU A 56 7.71 9.11 19.18
N THR A 57 8.68 9.97 18.84
CA THR A 57 9.33 9.97 17.54
C THR A 57 10.18 8.71 17.33
N MET A 58 10.89 8.26 18.38
CA MET A 58 11.64 7.00 18.36
C MET A 58 10.72 5.77 18.25
N ALA A 59 9.61 5.75 18.99
CA ALA A 59 8.61 4.69 18.91
C ALA A 59 7.98 4.62 17.52
N GLN A 60 7.64 5.77 16.93
CA GLN A 60 7.09 5.86 15.58
C GLN A 60 8.07 5.32 14.53
N ARG A 61 9.36 5.69 14.59
CA ARG A 61 10.39 5.13 13.70
C ARG A 61 10.54 3.61 13.85
N LYS A 62 10.51 3.08 15.08
CA LYS A 62 10.57 1.63 15.32
C LYS A 62 9.34 0.91 14.76
N ALA A 63 8.16 1.50 14.90
CA ALA A 63 6.93 0.95 14.35
C ALA A 63 6.94 0.95 12.81
N GLU A 64 7.39 2.03 12.17
CA GLU A 64 7.57 2.11 10.72
C GLU A 64 8.59 1.08 10.21
N GLN A 65 9.70 0.90 10.91
CA GLN A 65 10.72 -0.09 10.56
C GLN A 65 10.21 -1.53 10.69
N GLY A 66 9.46 -1.84 11.74
CA GLY A 66 8.80 -3.14 11.90
C GLY A 66 7.75 -3.40 10.80
N SER A 67 7.00 -2.35 10.42
CA SER A 67 6.02 -2.43 9.33
C SER A 67 6.68 -2.73 7.97
N MET A 68 7.84 -2.14 7.67
CA MET A 68 8.56 -2.42 6.42
C MET A 68 9.06 -3.87 6.34
N GLN A 69 9.50 -4.42 7.48
CA GLN A 69 9.96 -5.82 7.53
C GLN A 69 8.79 -6.78 7.30
N ILE A 70 7.68 -6.60 8.04
CA ILE A 70 6.44 -7.39 7.87
C ILE A 70 5.93 -7.29 6.44
N GLN A 71 5.97 -6.09 5.83
CA GLN A 71 5.56 -5.91 4.44
C GLN A 71 6.45 -6.65 3.43
N GLY A 72 7.75 -6.78 3.68
CA GLY A 72 8.64 -7.61 2.86
C GLY A 72 8.22 -9.08 2.92
N GLU A 73 8.02 -9.60 4.14
CA GLU A 73 7.61 -11.00 4.34
C GLU A 73 6.26 -11.32 3.68
N VAL A 74 5.33 -10.36 3.74
CA VAL A 74 4.02 -10.51 3.09
C VAL A 74 4.17 -10.58 1.56
N GLN A 75 5.12 -9.88 0.96
CA GLN A 75 5.31 -9.94 -0.49
C GLN A 75 5.97 -11.25 -0.92
N GLU A 76 6.97 -11.73 -0.17
CA GLU A 76 7.62 -13.02 -0.38
C GLU A 76 6.57 -14.15 -0.33
N LEU A 77 5.78 -14.20 0.75
CA LEU A 77 4.69 -15.15 0.91
C LEU A 77 3.65 -15.04 -0.20
N ALA A 78 3.31 -13.82 -0.63
CA ALA A 78 2.35 -13.62 -1.71
C ALA A 78 2.86 -14.14 -3.06
N ILE A 79 4.17 -14.04 -3.35
CA ILE A 79 4.78 -14.62 -4.54
C ILE A 79 4.67 -16.16 -4.49
N GLU A 80 5.06 -16.76 -3.38
CA GLU A 80 5.02 -18.21 -3.19
C GLU A 80 3.60 -18.78 -3.27
N GLU A 81 2.66 -18.19 -2.53
CA GLU A 81 1.26 -18.60 -2.55
C GLU A 81 0.66 -18.48 -3.95
N TRP A 82 0.98 -17.40 -4.66
CA TRP A 82 0.48 -17.19 -6.02
C TRP A 82 1.04 -18.24 -6.97
N LEU A 83 2.34 -18.52 -6.92
CA LEU A 83 2.97 -19.57 -7.75
C LEU A 83 2.37 -20.95 -7.43
N ALA A 84 2.17 -21.27 -6.15
CA ALA A 84 1.64 -22.56 -5.73
C ALA A 84 0.20 -22.77 -6.19
N GLN A 85 -0.61 -21.71 -6.17
CA GLN A 85 -1.97 -21.73 -6.66
C GLN A 85 -2.05 -21.84 -8.18
N GLN A 86 -1.22 -21.09 -8.91
CA GLN A 86 -1.27 -21.06 -10.38
C GLN A 86 -0.58 -22.27 -11.03
N PHE A 87 0.46 -22.81 -10.40
CA PHE A 87 1.25 -23.93 -10.94
C PHE A 87 1.31 -25.10 -9.94
N PRO A 88 0.21 -25.84 -9.71
CA PRO A 88 0.15 -26.90 -8.70
C PRO A 88 1.07 -28.11 -8.96
N LEU A 89 1.60 -28.24 -10.18
CA LEU A 89 2.52 -29.31 -10.55
C LEU A 89 3.98 -28.94 -10.25
N ASP A 90 4.29 -27.65 -10.18
CA ASP A 90 5.64 -27.16 -9.97
C ASP A 90 6.01 -27.29 -8.49
N SER A 91 7.30 -27.49 -8.21
CA SER A 91 7.81 -27.52 -6.84
C SER A 91 8.32 -26.13 -6.48
N ILE A 92 7.82 -25.55 -5.39
CA ILE A 92 8.26 -24.23 -4.92
C ILE A 92 9.06 -24.45 -3.64
N GLU A 93 10.35 -24.16 -3.70
CA GLU A 93 11.27 -24.28 -2.59
C GLU A 93 11.51 -22.90 -1.97
N GLU A 94 11.03 -22.70 -0.75
CA GLU A 94 11.30 -21.51 0.07
C GLU A 94 12.76 -21.55 0.56
N ILE A 95 13.49 -20.44 0.38
CA ILE A 95 14.82 -20.28 0.97
C ILE A 95 14.67 -19.47 2.26
N LYS A 96 14.83 -20.17 3.38
CA LYS A 96 14.61 -19.59 4.72
C LYS A 96 15.45 -18.34 4.99
N LYS A 97 14.82 -17.37 5.64
CA LYS A 97 15.46 -16.14 6.14
C LYS A 97 16.70 -16.43 6.99
N GLY A 98 17.84 -15.97 6.50
CA GLY A 98 19.16 -16.15 7.14
C GLY A 98 20.12 -17.08 6.39
N ALA A 99 19.64 -17.79 5.37
CA ALA A 99 20.51 -18.40 4.35
C ALA A 99 20.91 -17.34 3.31
N GLN A 100 22.12 -17.44 2.76
CA GLN A 100 22.49 -16.66 1.57
C GLN A 100 21.68 -17.16 0.37
N GLY A 101 20.97 -16.26 -0.30
CA GLY A 101 20.14 -16.54 -1.47
C GLY A 101 18.91 -15.64 -1.53
N GLY A 102 18.24 -15.66 -2.68
CA GLY A 102 16.94 -15.05 -2.90
C GLY A 102 15.80 -15.83 -2.25
N ASP A 103 14.57 -15.44 -2.59
CA ASP A 103 13.42 -15.75 -1.74
C ASP A 103 12.84 -17.13 -2.04
N CYS A 104 12.59 -17.43 -3.31
CA CYS A 104 12.00 -18.72 -3.68
C CYS A 104 12.53 -19.26 -5.01
N LEU A 105 12.64 -20.59 -5.08
CA LEU A 105 13.05 -21.33 -6.26
C LEU A 105 11.87 -22.18 -6.76
N GLN A 106 11.40 -21.88 -7.96
CA GLN A 106 10.39 -22.68 -8.65
C GLN A 106 11.08 -23.70 -9.55
N ILE A 107 10.80 -24.98 -9.35
CA ILE A 107 11.18 -26.07 -10.24
C ILE A 107 9.96 -26.39 -11.11
N VAL A 108 10.12 -26.17 -12.41
CA VAL A 108 9.03 -26.33 -13.38
C VAL A 108 8.84 -27.81 -13.71
N ASN A 109 7.62 -28.31 -13.51
CA ASN A 109 7.26 -29.68 -13.82
C ASN A 109 6.05 -29.72 -14.76
N THR A 110 6.00 -30.71 -15.64
CA THR A 110 4.78 -31.06 -16.39
C THR A 110 4.25 -32.39 -15.90
N ARG A 111 3.09 -32.82 -16.41
CA ARG A 111 2.54 -34.15 -16.10
C ARG A 111 3.41 -35.29 -16.65
N GLU A 112 4.19 -35.00 -17.67
CA GLU A 112 4.95 -35.97 -18.46
C GLU A 112 6.44 -35.96 -18.07
N THR A 113 6.96 -34.77 -17.73
CA THR A 113 8.39 -34.56 -17.45
C THR A 113 8.57 -33.77 -16.16
N GLN A 114 9.33 -34.34 -15.23
CA GLN A 114 9.74 -33.65 -14.01
C GLN A 114 11.02 -32.87 -14.24
N ASN A 115 11.18 -31.74 -13.54
CA ASN A 115 12.35 -30.88 -13.56
C ASN A 115 12.75 -30.43 -14.97
N CYS A 116 11.83 -29.75 -15.66
CA CYS A 116 12.08 -29.15 -16.98
C CYS A 116 13.08 -27.98 -16.92
N GLY A 117 13.24 -27.39 -15.74
CA GLY A 117 14.12 -26.26 -15.46
C GLY A 117 13.69 -25.54 -14.19
N SER A 118 14.39 -24.47 -13.85
CA SER A 118 14.14 -23.72 -12.61
C SER A 118 14.12 -22.21 -12.84
N ILE A 119 13.23 -21.54 -12.11
CA ILE A 119 13.11 -20.08 -12.06
C ILE A 119 13.36 -19.65 -10.63
N TYR A 120 14.27 -18.72 -10.45
CA TYR A 120 14.64 -18.19 -9.16
C TYR A 120 14.10 -16.78 -9.01
N TYR A 121 13.43 -16.53 -7.88
CA TYR A 121 12.75 -15.27 -7.61
C TYR A 121 13.37 -14.56 -6.41
N GLU A 122 13.56 -13.26 -6.57
CA GLU A 122 14.00 -12.35 -5.53
C GLU A 122 13.05 -11.18 -5.46
N SER A 123 12.56 -10.84 -4.28
CA SER A 123 11.72 -9.67 -4.03
C SER A 123 12.50 -8.60 -3.27
N LYS A 124 12.34 -7.35 -3.72
CA LYS A 124 12.96 -6.18 -3.09
C LYS A 124 11.95 -5.05 -2.93
N ARG A 125 11.54 -4.84 -1.67
CA ARG A 125 10.76 -3.69 -1.25
C ARG A 125 11.66 -2.58 -0.73
N THR A 126 11.98 -1.63 -1.61
CA THR A 126 12.75 -0.45 -1.25
C THR A 126 12.30 0.77 -2.06
N LYS A 127 12.70 1.95 -1.62
CA LYS A 127 12.35 3.22 -2.28
C LYS A 127 13.24 3.55 -3.49
N ALA A 128 14.39 2.91 -3.62
CA ALA A 128 15.36 3.23 -4.66
C ALA A 128 16.13 1.97 -5.07
N PHE A 129 16.13 1.69 -6.38
CA PHE A 129 16.85 0.57 -6.96
C PHE A 129 18.35 0.67 -6.72
N GLN A 130 19.00 -0.42 -6.29
CA GLN A 130 20.46 -0.48 -6.18
C GLN A 130 21.02 -1.48 -7.21
N PRO A 131 21.98 -1.07 -8.07
CA PRO A 131 22.60 -1.97 -9.04
C PRO A 131 23.27 -3.20 -8.42
N SER A 132 23.74 -3.08 -7.16
CA SER A 132 24.36 -4.18 -6.42
C SER A 132 23.45 -5.38 -6.17
N TRP A 133 22.13 -5.22 -6.26
CA TRP A 133 21.21 -6.35 -6.15
C TRP A 133 21.33 -7.31 -7.34
N ILE A 134 21.57 -6.78 -8.55
CA ILE A 134 21.75 -7.59 -9.76
C ILE A 134 23.00 -8.46 -9.60
N GLU A 135 24.11 -7.87 -9.17
CA GLU A 135 25.37 -8.61 -8.96
C GLU A 135 25.23 -9.70 -7.90
N LYS A 136 24.60 -9.40 -6.77
CA LYS A 136 24.35 -10.39 -5.71
C LYS A 136 23.45 -11.51 -6.20
N PHE A 137 22.31 -11.16 -6.79
CA PHE A 137 21.34 -12.12 -7.26
C PHE A 137 21.90 -13.03 -8.37
N LYS A 138 22.78 -12.53 -9.24
CA LYS A 138 23.52 -13.36 -10.20
C LYS A 138 24.37 -14.43 -9.54
N ASN A 139 25.06 -14.10 -8.46
CA ASN A 139 25.86 -15.07 -7.74
C ASN A 139 24.94 -16.12 -7.10
N ASP A 140 23.83 -15.69 -6.52
CA ASP A 140 22.85 -16.60 -5.92
C ASP A 140 22.23 -17.55 -6.98
N ILE A 141 21.92 -17.05 -8.18
CA ILE A 141 21.45 -17.86 -9.32
C ILE A 141 22.49 -18.94 -9.68
N ARG A 142 23.78 -18.58 -9.73
CA ARG A 142 24.87 -19.52 -10.04
C ARG A 142 25.03 -20.57 -8.95
N ASP A 143 25.00 -20.15 -7.68
CA ASP A 143 25.16 -21.03 -6.53
C ASP A 143 24.00 -22.03 -6.42
N LYS A 144 22.79 -21.63 -6.81
CA LYS A 144 21.60 -22.48 -6.87
C LYS A 144 21.42 -23.22 -8.19
N ASN A 145 22.31 -23.00 -9.16
CA ASN A 145 22.23 -23.54 -10.51
C ASN A 145 20.84 -23.31 -11.15
N ALA A 146 20.27 -22.14 -10.92
CA ALA A 146 18.96 -21.79 -11.44
C ALA A 146 19.02 -21.38 -12.91
N GLY A 147 18.03 -21.78 -13.71
CA GLY A 147 18.01 -21.51 -15.15
C GLY A 147 17.66 -20.06 -15.48
N ILE A 148 16.69 -19.47 -14.77
CA ILE A 148 16.22 -18.10 -15.01
C ILE A 148 16.15 -17.33 -13.68
N GLY A 149 16.58 -16.07 -13.68
CA GLY A 149 16.43 -15.17 -12.52
C GLY A 149 15.40 -14.09 -12.76
N VAL A 150 14.52 -13.88 -11.78
CA VAL A 150 13.48 -12.85 -11.78
C VAL A 150 13.55 -12.03 -10.48
N LEU A 151 13.81 -10.74 -10.61
CA LEU A 151 13.83 -9.76 -9.54
C LEU A 151 12.54 -8.95 -9.57
N VAL A 152 11.72 -9.11 -8.53
CA VAL A 152 10.47 -8.38 -8.32
C VAL A 152 10.75 -7.17 -7.43
N THR A 153 10.54 -5.95 -7.92
CA THR A 153 10.86 -4.72 -7.19
C THR A 153 9.73 -3.70 -7.29
N GLU A 154 9.54 -2.91 -6.23
CA GLU A 154 8.65 -1.73 -6.29
C GLU A 154 9.35 -0.51 -6.92
N ALA A 155 10.67 -0.39 -6.73
CA ALA A 155 11.47 0.67 -7.33
C ALA A 155 12.22 0.13 -8.55
N MET A 156 11.84 0.59 -9.74
CA MET A 156 12.51 0.23 -10.99
C MET A 156 13.83 1.00 -11.17
N PRO A 157 14.78 0.46 -11.95
CA PRO A 157 15.97 1.20 -12.39
C PRO A 157 15.59 2.50 -13.13
N GLN A 158 16.42 3.55 -13.03
CA GLN A 158 16.13 4.87 -13.62
C GLN A 158 15.97 4.87 -15.15
N ASP A 159 16.53 3.87 -15.81
CA ASP A 159 16.52 3.63 -17.25
C ASP A 159 15.43 2.64 -17.70
N MET A 160 14.55 2.21 -16.78
CA MET A 160 13.48 1.24 -17.06
C MET A 160 12.12 1.75 -16.56
N ASP A 161 11.23 2.08 -17.50
CA ASP A 161 9.85 2.50 -17.19
C ASP A 161 8.89 1.32 -16.96
N ARG A 162 9.27 0.11 -17.40
CA ARG A 162 8.47 -1.14 -17.40
C ARG A 162 9.36 -2.35 -17.14
N MET A 163 8.76 -3.52 -16.94
CA MET A 163 9.50 -4.77 -16.85
C MET A 163 10.46 -4.96 -18.03
N GLY A 164 11.60 -5.59 -17.78
CA GLY A 164 12.58 -5.88 -18.81
C GLY A 164 13.75 -6.70 -18.29
N MET A 165 14.66 -7.07 -19.18
CA MET A 165 15.83 -7.85 -18.82
C MET A 165 17.06 -6.95 -18.69
N ARG A 166 17.73 -7.03 -17.55
CA ARG A 166 18.98 -6.32 -17.29
C ARG A 166 20.08 -7.31 -16.95
N GLU A 167 21.09 -7.33 -17.80
CA GLU A 167 22.27 -8.18 -17.67
C GLU A 167 21.95 -9.68 -17.43
N GLY A 168 20.87 -10.20 -18.01
CA GLY A 168 20.45 -11.59 -17.89
C GLY A 168 19.51 -11.90 -16.71
N ILE A 169 19.09 -10.89 -15.94
CA ILE A 169 18.05 -11.00 -14.93
C ILE A 169 16.80 -10.26 -15.40
N TRP A 170 15.63 -10.87 -15.26
CA TRP A 170 14.36 -10.19 -15.48
C TRP A 170 14.03 -9.32 -14.28
N ILE A 171 13.76 -8.03 -14.51
CA ILE A 171 13.33 -7.08 -13.48
C ILE A 171 11.89 -6.70 -13.80
N CYS A 172 10.99 -6.85 -12.84
CA CYS A 172 9.57 -6.54 -13.00
C CYS A 172 8.94 -6.04 -11.70
N THR A 173 7.78 -5.42 -11.82
CA THR A 173 6.92 -5.10 -10.67
C THR A 173 6.08 -6.31 -10.25
N PHE A 174 5.49 -6.26 -9.05
CA PHE A 174 4.63 -7.35 -8.55
C PHE A 174 3.40 -7.61 -9.44
N ASP A 175 2.87 -6.58 -10.10
CA ASP A 175 1.74 -6.73 -11.01
C ASP A 175 2.16 -7.43 -12.32
N GLU A 176 3.34 -7.08 -12.85
CA GLU A 176 3.91 -7.67 -14.07
C GLU A 176 4.40 -9.11 -13.85
N PHE A 177 4.88 -9.42 -12.65
CA PHE A 177 5.36 -10.75 -12.24
C PHE A 177 4.37 -11.86 -12.61
N LYS A 178 3.06 -11.63 -12.40
CA LYS A 178 2.00 -12.62 -12.64
C LYS A 178 1.92 -13.07 -14.11
N GLY A 179 2.11 -12.13 -15.04
CA GLY A 179 2.19 -12.47 -16.46
C GLY A 179 3.54 -13.07 -16.82
N LEU A 180 4.61 -12.48 -16.32
CA LEU A 180 5.97 -12.86 -16.67
C LEU A 180 6.31 -14.31 -16.28
N CYS A 181 5.95 -14.75 -15.07
CA CYS A 181 6.23 -16.12 -14.62
C CYS A 181 5.55 -17.18 -15.49
N GLN A 182 4.34 -16.92 -15.98
CA GLN A 182 3.63 -17.84 -16.88
C GLN A 182 4.37 -18.00 -18.21
N VAL A 183 4.87 -16.89 -18.76
CA VAL A 183 5.64 -16.89 -20.01
C VAL A 183 6.97 -17.62 -19.82
N LEU A 184 7.72 -17.30 -18.76
CA LEU A 184 9.00 -17.92 -18.47
C LEU A 184 8.85 -19.42 -18.23
N ARG A 185 7.81 -19.84 -17.49
CA ARG A 185 7.49 -21.25 -17.27
C ARG A 185 7.20 -21.97 -18.59
N GLN A 186 6.36 -21.40 -19.44
CA GLN A 186 6.03 -22.02 -20.74
C GLN A 186 7.27 -22.13 -21.64
N SER A 187 8.13 -21.11 -21.65
CA SER A 187 9.40 -21.14 -22.38
C SER A 187 10.30 -22.27 -21.91
N ILE A 188 10.45 -22.48 -20.59
CA ILE A 188 11.23 -23.60 -20.04
C ILE A 188 10.67 -24.94 -20.52
N VAL A 189 9.35 -25.13 -20.47
CA VAL A 189 8.73 -26.38 -20.93
C VAL A 189 9.01 -26.63 -22.42
N LEU A 190 8.76 -25.63 -23.28
CA LEU A 190 8.99 -25.76 -24.73
C LEU A 190 10.45 -26.09 -25.05
N ILE A 191 11.37 -25.44 -24.34
CA ILE A 191 12.80 -25.68 -24.49
C ILE A 191 13.18 -27.09 -24.05
N ASN A 192 12.65 -27.56 -22.93
CA ASN A 192 12.89 -28.91 -22.44
C ASN A 192 12.38 -29.96 -23.45
N ASP A 193 11.18 -29.77 -23.99
CA ASP A 193 10.59 -30.68 -24.98
C ASP A 193 11.39 -30.68 -26.30
N ALA A 194 11.82 -29.51 -26.76
CA ALA A 194 12.70 -29.38 -27.93
C ALA A 194 14.05 -30.09 -27.69
N THR A 195 14.62 -29.95 -26.48
CA THR A 195 15.90 -30.59 -26.12
C THR A 195 15.76 -32.11 -26.02
N ALA A 196 14.66 -32.61 -25.47
CA ALA A 196 14.35 -34.04 -25.42
C ALA A 196 14.20 -34.64 -26.83
N SER A 197 13.62 -33.89 -27.77
CA SER A 197 13.51 -34.31 -29.18
C SER A 197 14.86 -34.38 -29.94
N GLN A 198 15.91 -33.74 -29.42
CA GLN A 198 17.24 -33.62 -30.04
C GLN A 198 18.31 -34.49 -29.37
N GLU A 199 17.92 -35.50 -28.58
CA GLU A 199 18.81 -36.32 -27.74
C GLU A 199 19.97 -37.07 -28.42
N ASN A 200 20.14 -36.95 -29.74
CA ASN A 200 21.24 -37.57 -30.50
C ASN A 200 22.36 -36.61 -30.94
N LYS A 201 22.45 -35.36 -30.44
CA LYS A 201 23.61 -34.49 -30.71
C LYS A 201 24.11 -33.73 -29.48
N GLY A 202 25.06 -34.33 -28.78
CA GLY A 202 26.25 -33.70 -28.17
C GLY A 202 26.11 -32.55 -27.17
N ASP A 203 25.53 -31.41 -27.56
CA ASP A 203 25.75 -30.13 -26.87
C ASP A 203 24.43 -29.45 -26.47
N LYS A 204 23.77 -30.02 -25.46
CA LYS A 204 22.50 -29.52 -24.89
C LYS A 204 22.66 -28.12 -24.25
N MET A 205 23.79 -27.81 -23.62
CA MET A 205 24.02 -26.53 -22.92
C MET A 205 24.37 -25.36 -23.86
N GLU A 206 25.11 -25.62 -24.93
CA GLU A 206 25.53 -24.58 -25.87
C GLU A 206 24.37 -24.09 -26.75
N MET A 207 23.45 -25.00 -27.12
CA MET A 207 22.21 -24.64 -27.83
C MET A 207 21.21 -23.90 -26.95
N LEU A 208 21.02 -24.33 -25.69
CA LEU A 208 20.22 -23.62 -24.70
C LEU A 208 20.70 -22.18 -24.53
N TYR A 209 22.00 -22.02 -24.32
CA TYR A 209 22.62 -20.71 -24.20
C TYR A 209 22.46 -19.90 -25.49
N SER A 210 22.72 -20.50 -26.67
CA SER A 210 22.61 -19.81 -27.96
C SER A 210 21.17 -19.43 -28.34
N PHE A 211 20.17 -20.19 -27.91
CA PHE A 211 18.76 -19.88 -28.14
C PHE A 211 18.25 -18.83 -27.14
N LEU A 212 18.55 -18.99 -25.84
CA LEU A 212 18.17 -18.03 -24.79
C LEU A 212 18.86 -16.66 -24.94
N THR A 213 20.07 -16.63 -25.51
CA THR A 213 20.77 -15.39 -25.89
C THR A 213 20.55 -15.01 -27.35
N GLY A 214 19.77 -15.80 -28.09
CA GLY A 214 19.50 -15.63 -29.51
C GLY A 214 18.41 -14.59 -29.78
N ASN A 215 18.48 -13.98 -30.96
CA ASN A 215 17.49 -12.98 -31.41
C ASN A 215 16.07 -13.58 -31.52
N GLU A 216 15.96 -14.88 -31.77
CA GLU A 216 14.68 -15.57 -31.96
C GLU A 216 13.88 -15.68 -30.66
N PHE A 217 14.51 -16.07 -29.55
CA PHE A 217 13.87 -16.09 -28.23
C PHE A 217 13.46 -14.68 -27.79
N ARG A 218 14.34 -13.69 -27.99
CA ARG A 218 14.03 -12.29 -27.71
C ARG A 218 12.79 -11.81 -28.47
N LEU A 219 12.71 -12.08 -29.77
CA LEU A 219 11.55 -11.69 -30.60
C LEU A 219 10.26 -12.41 -30.18
N GLN A 220 10.35 -13.68 -29.77
CA GLN A 220 9.19 -14.40 -29.25
C GLN A 220 8.70 -13.83 -27.92
N VAL A 221 9.62 -13.52 -27.00
CA VAL A 221 9.26 -12.89 -25.72
C VAL A 221 8.74 -11.46 -25.94
N GLU A 222 9.36 -10.66 -26.80
CA GLU A 222 8.89 -9.33 -27.18
C GLU A 222 7.46 -9.41 -27.75
N GLY A 223 7.18 -10.32 -28.68
CA GLY A 223 5.83 -10.49 -29.25
C GLY A 223 4.77 -10.91 -28.23
N ILE A 224 5.13 -11.74 -27.26
CA ILE A 224 4.23 -12.12 -26.16
C ILE A 224 3.97 -10.93 -25.23
N VAL A 225 5.02 -10.19 -24.85
CA VAL A 225 4.91 -9.00 -24.01
C VAL A 225 4.09 -7.89 -24.69
N GLU A 226 4.28 -7.70 -26.00
CA GLU A 226 3.44 -6.81 -26.81
C GLU A 226 1.97 -7.25 -26.78
N GLY A 227 1.71 -8.56 -26.93
CA GLY A 227 0.37 -9.13 -26.81
C GLY A 227 -0.29 -8.86 -25.45
N PHE A 228 0.44 -9.06 -24.35
CA PHE A 228 -0.07 -8.76 -23.00
C PHE A 228 -0.30 -7.26 -22.79
N THR A 229 0.62 -6.42 -23.27
CA THR A 229 0.49 -4.96 -23.20
C THR A 229 -0.72 -4.47 -23.97
N GLN A 230 -0.98 -5.06 -25.14
CA GLN A 230 -2.14 -4.76 -25.96
C GLN A 230 -3.43 -5.21 -25.26
N MET A 231 -3.50 -6.45 -24.75
CA MET A 231 -4.66 -6.94 -24.01
C MET A 231 -4.98 -6.08 -22.78
N GLN A 232 -3.96 -5.63 -22.05
CA GLN A 232 -4.13 -4.73 -20.91
C GLN A 232 -4.68 -3.35 -21.36
N THR A 233 -4.14 -2.81 -22.45
CA THR A 233 -4.59 -1.54 -23.03
C THR A 233 -6.05 -1.62 -23.50
N ASP A 234 -6.40 -2.72 -24.17
CA ASP A 234 -7.76 -2.99 -24.64
C ASP A 234 -8.72 -3.09 -23.45
N LEU A 235 -8.37 -3.83 -22.41
CA LEU A 235 -9.17 -3.94 -21.18
C LEU A 235 -9.41 -2.57 -20.51
N GLU A 236 -8.37 -1.74 -20.39
CA GLU A 236 -8.50 -0.39 -19.83
C GLU A 236 -9.33 0.55 -20.73
N SER A 237 -9.30 0.34 -22.05
CA SER A 237 -10.17 1.06 -22.98
C SER A 237 -11.64 0.63 -22.82
N GLU A 238 -11.90 -0.66 -22.67
CA GLU A 238 -13.23 -1.24 -22.46
C GLU A 238 -13.84 -0.77 -21.14
N LYS A 239 -13.06 -0.81 -20.04
CA LYS A 239 -13.50 -0.29 -18.74
C LYS A 239 -13.98 1.16 -18.85
N ARG A 240 -13.21 2.03 -19.50
CA ARG A 240 -13.58 3.44 -19.71
C ARG A 240 -14.85 3.58 -20.54
N ALA A 241 -14.97 2.80 -21.62
CA ALA A 241 -16.16 2.81 -22.48
C ALA A 241 -17.41 2.35 -21.74
N ILE A 242 -17.31 1.27 -20.96
CA ILE A 242 -18.42 0.70 -20.16
C ILE A 242 -18.83 1.67 -19.05
N GLN A 243 -17.87 2.27 -18.33
CA GLN A 243 -18.19 3.29 -17.32
C GLN A 243 -18.97 4.47 -17.93
N SER A 244 -18.55 4.94 -19.11
CA SER A 244 -19.28 5.99 -19.84
C SER A 244 -20.69 5.53 -20.25
N ALA A 245 -20.84 4.29 -20.72
CA ALA A 245 -22.13 3.71 -21.08
C ALA A 245 -23.05 3.56 -19.86
N TRP A 246 -22.53 3.12 -18.72
CA TRP A 246 -23.27 3.06 -17.46
C TRP A 246 -23.74 4.46 -17.05
N LYS A 247 -22.88 5.48 -17.11
CA LYS A 247 -23.27 6.84 -16.75
C LYS A 247 -24.38 7.39 -17.66
N LYS A 248 -24.35 7.05 -18.95
CA LYS A 248 -25.43 7.40 -19.90
C LYS A 248 -26.74 6.70 -19.53
N ARG A 249 -26.71 5.39 -19.25
CA ARG A 249 -27.91 4.61 -18.85
C ARG A 249 -28.47 5.11 -17.53
N GLU A 250 -27.62 5.41 -16.56
CA GLU A 250 -28.01 5.97 -15.26
C GLU A 250 -28.80 7.28 -15.43
N LYS A 251 -28.30 8.21 -16.26
CA LYS A 251 -29.02 9.45 -16.59
C LYS A 251 -30.35 9.19 -17.32
N GLN A 252 -30.42 8.17 -18.18
CA GLN A 252 -31.68 7.82 -18.86
C GLN A 252 -32.71 7.26 -17.88
N ILE A 253 -32.28 6.36 -16.98
CA ILE A 253 -33.12 5.79 -15.93
C ILE A 253 -33.62 6.92 -15.02
N GLU A 254 -32.74 7.80 -14.57
CA GLU A 254 -33.08 8.95 -13.73
C GLU A 254 -34.11 9.86 -14.43
N LYS A 255 -33.93 10.15 -15.72
CA LYS A 255 -34.89 10.94 -16.50
C LYS A 255 -36.27 10.28 -16.56
N VAL A 256 -36.33 8.97 -16.83
CA VAL A 256 -37.60 8.23 -16.88
C VAL A 256 -38.27 8.20 -15.50
N LEU A 257 -37.48 7.98 -14.45
CA LEU A 257 -37.97 7.98 -13.07
C LEU A 257 -38.56 9.35 -12.70
N ASN A 258 -37.82 10.43 -12.94
CA ASN A 258 -38.29 11.80 -12.68
C ASN A 258 -39.57 12.11 -13.46
N ASN A 259 -39.64 11.76 -14.75
CA ASN A 259 -40.85 11.96 -15.55
C ASN A 259 -42.04 11.16 -14.98
N THR A 260 -41.80 9.93 -14.52
CA THR A 260 -42.84 9.08 -13.91
C THR A 260 -43.32 9.69 -12.59
N ILE A 261 -42.41 10.17 -11.74
CA ILE A 261 -42.73 10.89 -10.49
C ILE A 261 -43.56 12.15 -10.78
N HIS A 262 -43.12 12.96 -11.75
CA HIS A 262 -43.83 14.18 -12.14
C HIS A 262 -45.23 13.86 -12.64
N MET A 263 -45.36 12.89 -13.54
CA MET A 263 -46.66 12.46 -14.06
C MET A 263 -47.57 11.98 -12.93
N HIS A 264 -47.10 11.04 -12.10
CA HIS A 264 -47.87 10.53 -10.96
C HIS A 264 -48.30 11.66 -10.01
N SER A 265 -47.39 12.58 -9.68
CA SER A 265 -47.67 13.72 -8.79
C SER A 265 -48.66 14.71 -9.41
N SER A 266 -48.54 15.01 -10.70
CA SER A 266 -49.49 15.89 -11.40
C SER A 266 -50.88 15.30 -11.44
N ILE A 267 -51.03 14.00 -11.74
CA ILE A 267 -52.35 13.37 -11.77
C ILE A 267 -52.92 13.28 -10.34
N LYS A 268 -52.11 12.91 -9.33
CA LYS A 268 -52.53 12.93 -7.91
C LYS A 268 -52.95 14.33 -7.44
N GLY A 269 -52.28 15.38 -7.91
CA GLY A 269 -52.65 16.77 -7.61
C GLY A 269 -53.98 17.22 -8.22
N ILE A 270 -54.34 16.69 -9.40
CA ILE A 270 -55.61 17.01 -10.09
C ILE A 270 -56.78 16.15 -9.57
N ALA A 271 -56.57 14.85 -9.41
CA ALA A 271 -57.61 13.88 -9.04
C ALA A 271 -57.72 13.63 -7.52
N GLY A 272 -56.81 14.19 -6.73
CA GLY A 272 -56.80 14.07 -5.27
C GLY A 272 -56.68 12.63 -4.79
N ALA A 273 -57.43 12.28 -3.74
CA ALA A 273 -57.40 10.97 -3.08
C ALA A 273 -57.96 9.80 -3.91
N ALA A 274 -58.47 10.05 -5.12
CA ALA A 274 -59.03 9.02 -5.98
C ALA A 274 -57.97 8.15 -6.69
N ILE A 275 -56.70 8.57 -6.67
CA ILE A 275 -55.58 7.83 -7.29
C ILE A 275 -54.84 7.03 -6.23
N GLN A 276 -54.70 5.73 -6.48
CA GLN A 276 -53.92 4.81 -5.65
C GLN A 276 -52.46 5.25 -5.61
N SER A 277 -51.87 5.22 -4.42
CA SER A 277 -50.45 5.49 -4.24
C SER A 277 -49.60 4.39 -4.89
N VAL A 278 -48.44 4.79 -5.43
CA VAL A 278 -47.38 3.88 -5.85
C VAL A 278 -46.35 3.85 -4.72
N PRO A 279 -46.25 2.75 -3.94
CA PRO A 279 -45.41 2.69 -2.74
C PRO A 279 -43.94 3.05 -3.01
N LEU A 280 -43.40 2.66 -4.16
CA LEU A 280 -42.01 2.93 -4.55
C LEU A 280 -41.70 4.41 -4.84
N LEU A 281 -42.71 5.27 -4.92
CA LEU A 281 -42.60 6.70 -5.21
C LEU A 281 -42.99 7.58 -4.00
N GLU A 282 -43.38 6.97 -2.89
CA GLU A 282 -43.73 7.66 -1.65
C GLU A 282 -42.63 7.45 -0.62
N LEU A 283 -42.44 8.44 0.26
CA LEU A 283 -41.61 8.25 1.44
C LEU A 283 -42.36 7.28 2.37
N GLU A 284 -41.75 6.14 2.68
CA GLU A 284 -42.21 5.32 3.80
C GLU A 284 -42.16 6.18 5.05
N ASP A 285 -43.32 6.34 5.70
CA ASP A 285 -43.42 7.06 6.95
C ASP A 285 -42.71 6.23 8.02
N PRO A 286 -41.59 6.70 8.61
CA PRO A 286 -40.82 5.92 9.58
C PRO A 286 -41.61 5.63 10.87
N ASN A 287 -42.81 6.20 11.04
CA ASN A 287 -43.72 5.91 12.14
C ASN A 287 -44.82 4.88 11.81
N LYS A 288 -44.87 4.32 10.60
CA LYS A 288 -45.73 3.17 10.27
C LYS A 288 -44.95 1.87 10.38
N SER A 289 -44.54 1.53 11.60
CA SER A 289 -44.18 0.15 11.92
C SER A 289 -45.46 -0.69 11.99
N ASP A 290 -45.55 -1.70 11.12
CA ASP A 290 -46.21 -2.98 11.33
C ASP A 290 -47.43 -2.98 12.28
N THR A 291 -48.57 -2.57 11.76
CA THR A 291 -49.86 -3.03 12.29
C THR A 291 -50.70 -3.48 11.12
N GLU A 292 -50.54 -4.74 10.74
CA GLU A 292 -51.59 -5.65 10.23
C GLU A 292 -50.93 -6.95 9.76
N ASN A 293 -50.61 -7.80 10.74
CA ASN A 293 -50.64 -9.26 10.57
C ASN A 293 -51.68 -9.79 11.56
N GLU A 294 -52.95 -9.80 11.14
CA GLU A 294 -54.00 -10.73 11.60
C GLU A 294 -54.94 -11.03 10.42
#